data_AF-A0A7Z9FWJ6-F1
#
_entry.id   AF-A0A7Z9FWJ6-F1
#
_cell.length_a   1.000
_cell.length_b   1.000
_cell.length_c   1.000
_cell.angle_alpha   90.00
_cell.angle_beta   90.00
_cell.angle_gamma   90.00
#
_symmetry.space_group_name_H-M   'P 1'
#
loop_
_entity.id
_entity.type
_entity.pdbx_description
1 polymer ?
#
loop_
_entity_poly.entity_id
_entity_poly.type
_entity_poly.pdbx_seq_one_letter_code
_entity_poly.pdbx_strand_id
1 'polypeptide(L)'
;MSSAGQPNRIFKLISALQGLGKIYIQQGNLEKALDSYAKLVKVHPTESQAWLRLGILRINANQPSEAIDDFKKVIEIDPKSAVPVTIWPGYTPI
;
A
#
# COMPACT_ATOMS: atom_id res chain seq x y z
N MET A 1 -15.38 -15.83 -27.52
CA MET A 1 -15.52 -14.42 -27.08
C MET A 1 -14.80 -14.31 -25.74
N SER A 2 -13.47 -14.12 -25.78
CA SER A 2 -12.64 -14.24 -24.57
C SER A 2 -12.47 -12.88 -23.90
N SER A 3 -13.11 -12.73 -22.75
CA SER A 3 -13.02 -11.59 -21.83
C SER A 3 -11.69 -11.59 -21.05
N ALA A 4 -10.56 -11.59 -21.76
CA ALA A 4 -9.27 -11.31 -21.13
C ALA A 4 -9.18 -9.79 -20.95
N GLY A 5 -9.45 -9.31 -19.73
CA GLY A 5 -9.16 -7.93 -19.34
C GLY A 5 -7.72 -7.60 -19.72
N GLN A 6 -7.56 -6.69 -20.68
CA GLN A 6 -6.27 -6.32 -21.26
C GLN A 6 -5.26 -5.95 -20.15
N PRO A 7 -4.15 -6.70 -19.95
CA PRO A 7 -3.15 -6.42 -18.92
C PRO A 7 -2.69 -4.95 -18.91
N ASN A 8 -2.64 -4.34 -20.10
CA ASN A 8 -2.29 -2.94 -20.32
C ASN A 8 -3.18 -1.93 -19.57
N ARG A 9 -4.45 -2.25 -19.29
CA ARG A 9 -5.35 -1.36 -18.55
C ARG A 9 -5.01 -1.32 -17.06
N ILE A 10 -4.65 -2.46 -16.49
CA ILE A 10 -4.29 -2.59 -15.07
C ILE A 10 -2.97 -1.87 -14.81
N PHE A 11 -1.96 -2.08 -15.67
CA PHE A 11 -0.68 -1.35 -15.54
C PHE A 11 -0.85 0.17 -15.61
N LYS A 12 -1.65 0.66 -16.57
CA LYS A 12 -1.94 2.09 -16.68
C LYS A 12 -2.67 2.62 -15.44
N LEU A 13 -3.60 1.86 -14.88
CA LEU A 13 -4.32 2.22 -13.66
C LEU A 13 -3.38 2.28 -12.45
N ILE A 14 -2.50 1.31 -12.28
CA ILE A 14 -1.47 1.28 -11.22
C ILE A 14 -0.60 2.54 -11.29
N SER A 15 -0.03 2.83 -12.46
CA SER A 15 0.83 4.01 -12.64
C SER A 15 0.06 5.32 -12.42
N ALA A 16 -1.20 5.39 -12.85
CA ALA A 16 -2.04 6.57 -12.65
C ALA A 16 -2.37 6.80 -11.17
N LEU A 17 -2.76 5.75 -10.43
CA LEU A 17 -3.04 5.82 -9.00
C LEU A 17 -1.80 6.22 -8.21
N GLN A 18 -0.64 5.65 -8.54
CA GLN A 18 0.63 6.00 -7.92
C GLN A 18 1.01 7.47 -8.19
N GLY A 19 0.81 7.95 -9.43
CA GLY A 19 1.05 9.34 -9.81
C GLY A 19 0.14 10.31 -9.06
N LEU A 20 -1.17 10.05 -9.06
CA LEU A 20 -2.16 10.85 -8.32
C LEU A 20 -1.84 10.91 -6.83
N GLY A 21 -1.56 9.76 -6.20
CA GLY A 21 -1.20 9.70 -4.79
C GLY A 21 0.00 10.59 -4.46
N LYS A 22 1.06 10.55 -5.29
CA LYS A 22 2.25 11.41 -5.11
C LYS A 22 1.91 12.89 -5.25
N ILE A 23 1.11 13.27 -6.24
CA ILE A 23 0.71 14.67 -6.46
C ILE A 23 -0.14 15.16 -5.28
N TYR A 24 -1.08 14.35 -4.79
CA TYR A 24 -1.89 14.72 -3.64
C TYR A 24 -1.07 14.88 -2.36
N ILE A 25 -0.04 14.05 -2.16
CA ILE A 25 0.95 14.24 -1.07
C ILE A 25 1.64 15.59 -1.21
N GLN A 26 2.14 15.93 -2.40
CA GLN A 26 2.81 17.22 -2.65
C GLN A 26 1.90 18.42 -2.42
N GLN A 27 0.60 18.26 -2.68
CA GLN A 27 -0.42 19.28 -2.43
C GLN A 27 -0.91 19.32 -0.97
N GLY A 28 -0.44 18.41 -0.12
CA GLY A 28 -0.94 18.27 1.26
C GLY A 28 -2.36 17.71 1.36
N ASN A 29 -2.94 17.21 0.26
CA ASN A 29 -4.27 16.62 0.25
C ASN A 29 -4.21 15.16 0.70
N LEU A 30 -4.15 14.96 2.02
CA LEU A 30 -4.00 13.64 2.64
C LEU A 30 -5.17 12.70 2.31
N GLU A 31 -6.41 13.17 2.28
CA GLU A 31 -7.58 12.34 1.99
C GLU A 31 -7.54 11.73 0.59
N LYS A 32 -7.23 12.55 -0.43
CA LYS A 32 -7.13 12.05 -1.81
C LYS A 32 -5.90 11.16 -2.02
N ALA A 33 -4.82 11.44 -1.30
CA ALA A 33 -3.66 10.56 -1.30
C ALA A 33 -4.00 9.18 -0.70
N LEU A 34 -4.70 9.15 0.43
CA LEU A 34 -5.19 7.93 1.07
C LEU A 34 -6.08 7.12 0.13
N ASP A 35 -7.05 7.75 -0.52
CA ASP A 35 -7.93 7.07 -1.49
C ASP A 35 -7.14 6.47 -2.66
N SER A 36 -6.17 7.21 -3.20
CA SER A 36 -5.33 6.76 -4.31
C SER A 36 -4.50 5.52 -3.93
N TYR A 37 -3.86 5.54 -2.76
CA TYR A 37 -3.05 4.42 -2.26
C TYR A 37 -3.91 3.24 -1.79
N ALA A 38 -5.08 3.48 -1.19
CA ALA A 38 -6.03 2.45 -0.82
C ALA A 38 -6.59 1.69 -2.05
N LYS A 39 -6.80 2.38 -3.17
CA LYS A 39 -7.13 1.75 -4.46
C LYS A 39 -5.93 1.01 -5.03
N LEU A 40 -4.73 1.56 -4.92
CA LEU A 40 -3.51 0.95 -5.44
C LEU A 40 -3.24 -0.42 -4.79
N VAL A 41 -3.33 -0.52 -3.46
CA VAL A 41 -3.13 -1.80 -2.75
C VAL A 41 -4.22 -2.83 -3.05
N LYS A 42 -5.44 -2.41 -3.45
CA LYS A 42 -6.49 -3.34 -3.90
C LYS A 42 -6.20 -3.92 -5.29
N VAL A 43 -5.62 -3.12 -6.17
CA VAL A 43 -5.31 -3.52 -7.56
C VAL A 43 -3.97 -4.26 -7.65
N HIS A 44 -3.01 -3.90 -6.80
CA HIS A 44 -1.68 -4.50 -6.77
C HIS A 44 -1.26 -4.82 -5.32
N PRO A 45 -1.88 -5.86 -4.71
CA PRO A 45 -1.71 -6.16 -3.28
C PRO A 45 -0.32 -6.69 -2.92
N THR A 46 0.49 -7.07 -3.89
CA THR A 46 1.86 -7.59 -3.71
C THR A 46 2.93 -6.50 -3.79
N GLU A 47 2.54 -5.22 -3.87
CA GLU A 47 3.48 -4.10 -3.91
C GLU A 47 3.75 -3.55 -2.51
N SER A 48 4.85 -3.97 -1.90
CA SER A 48 5.24 -3.55 -0.55
C SER A 48 5.38 -2.02 -0.45
N GLN A 49 5.85 -1.33 -1.50
CA GLN A 49 5.98 0.12 -1.47
C GLN A 49 4.62 0.85 -1.39
N ALA A 50 3.57 0.28 -1.97
CA ALA A 50 2.23 0.86 -1.93
C ALA A 50 1.64 0.79 -0.51
N TRP A 51 1.78 -0.37 0.15
CA TRP A 51 1.41 -0.57 1.55
C TRP A 51 2.19 0.35 2.49
N LEU A 52 3.51 0.46 2.29
CA LEU A 52 4.36 1.36 3.10
C LEU A 52 3.88 2.81 3.02
N ARG A 53 3.55 3.29 1.82
CA ARG A 53 3.05 4.66 1.62
C ARG A 53 1.66 4.86 2.21
N LEU A 54 0.78 3.86 2.11
CA LEU A 54 -0.54 3.91 2.74
C LEU A 54 -0.43 4.00 4.26
N GLY A 55 0.44 3.18 4.88
CA GLY A 55 0.69 3.22 6.32
C GLY A 55 1.21 4.58 6.78
N ILE A 56 2.20 5.17 6.08
CA ILE A 56 2.71 6.52 6.38
C ILE A 56 1.60 7.58 6.27
N LEU A 57 0.78 7.51 5.21
CA LEU A 57 -0.34 8.43 5.03
C LEU A 57 -1.37 8.31 6.16
N ARG A 58 -1.65 7.09 6.63
CA ARG A 58 -2.58 6.86 7.74
C ARG A 58 -2.03 7.36 9.07
N ILE A 59 -0.73 7.24 9.33
CA ILE A 59 -0.09 7.90 10.47
C ILE A 59 -0.31 9.41 10.43
N ASN A 60 -0.07 10.03 9.26
CA ASN A 60 -0.27 11.47 9.08
C ASN A 60 -1.74 11.89 9.20
N ALA A 61 -2.68 10.98 8.91
CA ALA A 61 -4.11 11.17 9.08
C ALA A 61 -4.62 10.78 10.49
N ASN A 62 -3.73 10.52 11.45
CA ASN A 62 -4.06 10.12 12.81
C ASN A 62 -4.86 8.80 12.90
N GLN A 63 -4.56 7.85 12.01
CA GLN A 63 -5.13 6.50 11.92
C GLN A 63 -4.06 5.41 12.18
N PRO A 64 -3.51 5.33 13.40
CA PRO A 64 -2.39 4.44 13.70
C PRO A 64 -2.76 2.96 13.69
N SER A 65 -3.99 2.59 14.06
CA SER A 65 -4.42 1.19 14.10
C SER A 65 -4.38 0.55 12.72
N GLU A 66 -4.93 1.24 11.71
CA GLU A 66 -4.94 0.77 10.33
C GLU A 66 -3.54 0.83 9.68
N ALA A 67 -2.72 1.80 10.08
CA ALA A 67 -1.33 1.87 9.63
C ALA A 67 -0.49 0.66 10.08
N ILE A 68 -0.72 0.16 11.30
CA ILE A 68 -0.04 -1.05 11.80
C ILE A 68 -0.30 -2.25 10.87
N ASP A 69 -1.55 -2.42 10.44
CA ASP A 69 -1.91 -3.53 9.55
C ASP A 69 -1.29 -3.37 8.15
N ASP A 70 -1.20 -2.13 7.64
CA ASP A 70 -0.48 -1.87 6.38
C ASP A 70 1.01 -2.20 6.50
N PHE A 71 1.66 -1.83 7.61
CA PHE A 71 3.08 -2.15 7.82
C PHE A 71 3.30 -3.65 8.02
N LYS A 72 2.38 -4.37 8.66
CA LYS A 72 2.43 -5.86 8.69
C LYS A 72 2.38 -6.43 7.28
N LYS A 73 1.54 -5.88 6.39
CA LYS A 73 1.53 -6.31 4.97
C LYS A 73 2.85 -6.06 4.26
N VAL A 74 3.56 -4.96 4.56
CA VAL A 74 4.92 -4.75 4.03
C VAL A 74 5.86 -5.88 4.45
N ILE A 75 5.82 -6.27 5.73
CA ILE A 75 6.66 -7.35 6.30
C ILE A 75 6.31 -8.71 5.68
N GLU A 76 5.03 -8.99 5.48
CA GLU A 76 4.56 -10.23 4.83
C GLU A 76 5.01 -10.33 3.37
N ILE A 77 4.97 -9.22 2.62
CA ILE A 77 5.27 -9.17 1.18
C ILE A 77 6.77 -9.15 0.90
N ASP A 78 7.53 -8.34 1.65
CA ASP A 78 8.98 -8.23 1.53
C ASP A 78 9.66 -8.50 2.88
N PRO A 79 9.88 -9.78 3.20
CA PRO A 79 10.54 -10.17 4.44
C PRO A 79 12.00 -9.72 4.51
N LYS A 80 12.63 -9.30 3.40
CA LYS A 80 14.02 -8.81 3.38
C LYS A 80 14.12 -7.34 3.78
N SER A 81 13.06 -6.56 3.57
CA SER A 81 12.95 -5.19 4.12
C SER A 81 12.62 -5.19 5.62
N ALA A 82 12.12 -6.30 6.15
CA ALA A 82 11.77 -6.45 7.55
C ALA A 82 12.92 -7.10 8.33
N VAL A 83 13.20 -6.57 9.51
CA VAL A 83 13.90 -7.36 10.54
C VAL A 83 13.07 -8.65 10.76
N PRO A 84 13.70 -9.84 10.85
CA PRO A 84 12.99 -11.11 10.94
C PRO A 84 11.92 -11.04 12.02
N VAL A 85 10.67 -11.35 11.70
CA VAL A 85 9.57 -11.19 12.67
C VAL A 85 9.73 -12.09 13.92
N THR A 86 10.65 -13.05 13.86
CA THR A 86 11.12 -13.87 14.99
C THR A 86 11.83 -13.09 16.10
N ILE A 87 12.30 -11.86 15.86
CA ILE A 87 12.83 -10.98 16.92
C ILE A 87 11.76 -10.09 17.57
N TRP A 88 10.51 -10.13 17.11
CA TRP A 88 9.40 -9.43 17.77
C TRP A 88 8.70 -10.38 18.75
N PRO A 89 8.86 -10.20 20.08
CA PRO A 89 8.14 -11.02 21.04
C PRO A 89 6.63 -10.78 20.89
N GLY A 90 5.92 -11.79 20.39
CA GLY A 90 4.46 -11.80 20.28
C GLY A 90 3.88 -11.99 18.87
N TYR A 91 4.70 -12.06 17.81
CA TYR A 91 4.20 -12.34 16.46
C TYR A 91 4.24 -13.83 16.13
N THR A 92 3.07 -14.45 15.96
CA THR A 92 2.93 -15.78 15.37
C THR A 92 2.09 -15.65 14.10
N PRO A 93 2.64 -15.94 12.91
CA PRO A 93 1.83 -16.01 11.70
C PRO A 93 0.88 -17.21 11.79
N ILE A 94 -0.40 -16.97 11.48
CA ILE A 94 -1.45 -18.00 11.35
C ILE A 94 -1.29 -18.83 10.08
#